data_AF-A0A3D3TPU6-F1
#
_entry.id   AF-A0A3D3TPU6-F1
#
_cell.length_a   1.000
_cell.length_b   1.000
_cell.length_c   1.000
_cell.angle_alpha   90.00
_cell.angle_beta   90.00
_cell.angle_gamma   90.00
#
_symmetry.space_group_name_H-M   'P 1'
#
loop_
_entity.id
_entity.type
_entity.pdbx_description
1 polymer ?
#
loop_
_entity_poly.entity_id
_entity_poly.type
_entity_poly.pdbx_seq_one_letter_code
_entity_poly.pdbx_strand_id
1 'polypeptide(L)'
;MHISRIEIRELREIIENMKKLIDTNEEKEYVEVHNRFNKIILDACNNKRLISQMEYIYEYLQSLRKISLMTKERKLDALKEHIEIVDAIEVGDEQLAEERARAHVTRAKKSFQNAVVK
;
A
#
# COMPACT_ATOMS: atom_id res chain seq x y z
N MET A 1 -10.87 12.97 -3.56
CA MET A 1 -10.88 11.59 -3.00
C MET A 1 -12.09 11.42 -2.09
N HIS A 2 -12.88 10.34 -2.22
CA HIS A 2 -14.07 10.10 -1.39
C HIS A 2 -13.79 9.04 -0.34
N ILE A 3 -13.06 9.42 0.72
CA ILE A 3 -12.75 8.54 1.84
C ILE A 3 -13.39 9.07 3.12
N SER A 4 -14.06 8.20 3.86
CA SER A 4 -14.74 8.51 5.11
C SER A 4 -13.78 8.48 6.30
N ARG A 5 -14.18 9.10 7.41
CA ARG A 5 -13.42 9.01 8.68
C ARG A 5 -13.32 7.57 9.20
N ILE A 6 -14.30 6.72 8.89
CA ILE A 6 -14.29 5.31 9.28
C ILE A 6 -13.20 4.57 8.49
N GLU A 7 -13.11 4.80 7.18
CA GLU A 7 -12.07 4.20 6.32
C GLU A 7 -10.67 4.71 6.67
N ILE A 8 -10.51 6.00 7.01
CA ILE A 8 -9.22 6.53 7.50
C ILE A 8 -8.81 5.82 8.80
N ARG A 9 -9.74 5.63 9.75
CA ARG A 9 -9.48 4.89 10.99
C ARG A 9 -9.09 3.44 10.70
N GLU A 10 -9.78 2.79 9.76
CA GLU A 10 -9.47 1.43 9.32
C GLU A 10 -8.06 1.34 8.71
N LEU A 11 -7.65 2.32 7.90
CA LEU A 11 -6.28 2.40 7.36
C LEU A 11 -5.23 2.50 8.48
N ARG A 12 -5.50 3.30 9.52
CA ARG A 12 -4.61 3.40 10.71
C ARG A 12 -4.50 2.08 11.47
N GLU A 13 -5.63 1.40 11.69
CA GLU A 13 -5.65 0.09 12.35
C GLU A 13 -4.89 -0.96 11.53
N ILE A 14 -5.00 -0.92 10.20
CA ILE A 14 -4.24 -1.78 9.29
C ILE A 14 -2.74 -1.51 9.37
N ILE A 15 -2.31 -0.24 9.41
CA ILE A 15 -0.89 0.13 9.58
C ILE A 15 -0.32 -0.43 10.89
N GLU A 16 -1.06 -0.32 12.00
CA GLU A 16 -0.61 -0.89 13.27
C GLU A 16 -0.52 -2.43 13.22
N ASN A 17 -1.44 -3.08 12.50
CA ASN A 17 -1.37 -4.53 12.30
C ASN A 17 -0.19 -4.92 11.41
N MET A 18 0.09 -4.19 10.32
CA MET A 18 1.28 -4.40 9.49
C MET A 18 2.56 -4.34 10.33
N LYS A 19 2.68 -3.35 11.22
CA LYS A 19 3.83 -3.21 12.11
C LYS A 19 4.03 -4.46 12.98
N LYS A 20 2.97 -4.94 13.63
CA LYS A 20 3.02 -6.16 14.45
C LYS A 20 3.42 -7.38 13.63
N LEU A 21 2.84 -7.56 12.45
CA LEU A 21 3.10 -8.70 11.56
C LEU A 21 4.53 -8.70 10.99
N ILE A 22 5.10 -7.52 10.75
CA ILE A 22 6.51 -7.37 10.39
C ILE A 22 7.43 -7.84 11.53
N ASP A 23 7.04 -7.61 12.79
CA ASP A 23 7.82 -8.03 13.96
C ASP A 23 7.68 -9.52 14.27
N THR A 24 6.50 -10.11 14.07
CA THR A 24 6.25 -11.54 14.27
C THR A 24 6.61 -12.41 13.06
N ASN A 25 6.98 -11.79 11.92
CA ASN A 25 7.36 -12.46 10.67
C ASN A 25 6.24 -13.32 10.04
N GLU A 26 4.98 -12.88 10.19
CA GLU A 26 3.79 -13.55 9.65
C GLU A 26 3.50 -13.05 8.23
N GLU A 27 4.08 -13.70 7.23
CA GLU A 27 4.08 -13.24 5.83
C GLU A 27 2.69 -13.25 5.18
N LYS A 28 1.90 -14.30 5.40
CA LYS A 28 0.61 -14.46 4.71
C LYS A 28 -0.37 -13.40 5.17
N GLU A 29 -0.47 -13.23 6.47
CA GLU A 29 -1.29 -12.25 7.17
C GLU A 29 -0.85 -10.84 6.78
N TYR A 30 0.46 -10.58 6.68
CA TYR A 30 0.98 -9.30 6.21
C TYR A 30 0.49 -8.97 4.79
N VAL A 31 0.56 -9.94 3.87
CA VAL A 31 0.08 -9.77 2.48
C VAL A 31 -1.42 -9.49 2.45
N GLU A 32 -2.22 -10.16 3.28
CA GLU A 32 -3.65 -9.95 3.38
C GLU A 32 -4.00 -8.53 3.86
N VAL A 33 -3.41 -8.08 4.96
CA VAL A 33 -3.67 -6.72 5.48
C VAL A 33 -3.15 -5.64 4.52
N HIS A 34 -2.05 -5.91 3.80
CA HIS A 34 -1.54 -5.04 2.75
C HIS A 34 -2.45 -4.95 1.54
N ASN A 35 -3.05 -6.05 1.12
CA ASN A 35 -4.06 -6.02 0.05
C ASN A 35 -5.29 -5.23 0.48
N ARG A 36 -5.74 -5.39 1.74
CA ARG A 36 -6.87 -4.62 2.30
C ARG A 36 -6.57 -3.12 2.32
N PHE A 37 -5.38 -2.71 2.75
CA PHE A 37 -4.92 -1.31 2.71
C PHE A 37 -5.08 -0.70 1.31
N ASN A 38 -4.53 -1.37 0.30
CA ASN A 38 -4.60 -0.91 -1.09
C ASN A 38 -6.04 -0.87 -1.63
N LYS A 39 -6.89 -1.83 -1.22
CA LYS A 39 -8.29 -1.89 -1.67
C LYS A 39 -9.11 -0.72 -1.15
N ILE A 40 -8.96 -0.34 0.12
CA ILE A 40 -9.66 0.83 0.70
C ILE A 40 -9.32 2.11 -0.07
N ILE A 41 -8.03 2.34 -0.35
CA ILE A 41 -7.59 3.53 -1.10
C ILE A 41 -8.14 3.49 -2.53
N LEU A 42 -8.14 2.33 -3.19
CA LEU A 42 -8.70 2.18 -4.53
C LEU A 42 -10.21 2.44 -4.55
N ASP A 43 -10.96 1.91 -3.59
CA ASP A 43 -12.41 2.07 -3.52
C ASP A 43 -12.84 3.52 -3.25
N ALA A 44 -12.00 4.28 -2.54
CA ALA A 44 -12.21 5.71 -2.31
C ALA A 44 -12.18 6.58 -3.59
N CYS A 45 -11.78 6.02 -4.74
CA CYS A 45 -11.91 6.72 -6.03
C CYS A 45 -13.35 6.78 -6.56
N ASN A 46 -14.25 5.95 -6.00
CA ASN A 46 -15.68 5.83 -6.37
C ASN A 46 -15.93 5.71 -7.89
N ASN A 47 -14.99 5.13 -8.63
CA ASN A 47 -15.07 4.94 -10.07
C ASN A 47 -14.95 3.45 -10.42
N LYS A 48 -16.09 2.77 -10.58
CA LYS A 48 -16.17 1.33 -10.84
C LYS A 48 -15.33 0.88 -12.04
N ARG A 49 -15.25 1.70 -13.09
CA ARG A 49 -14.44 1.39 -14.28
C ARG A 49 -12.95 1.42 -13.96
N LEU A 50 -12.50 2.45 -13.23
CA LEU A 50 -11.10 2.56 -12.80
C LEU A 50 -10.73 1.42 -11.85
N ILE A 51 -11.61 1.10 -10.88
CA ILE A 51 -11.41 0.00 -9.94
C ILE A 51 -11.18 -1.31 -10.70
N SER A 52 -12.07 -1.65 -11.64
CA SER A 52 -11.95 -2.88 -12.44
C SER A 52 -10.66 -2.93 -13.27
N GLN A 53 -10.23 -1.81 -13.86
CA GLN A 53 -8.98 -1.75 -14.61
C GLN A 53 -7.75 -1.94 -13.70
N MET A 54 -7.78 -1.35 -12.52
CA MET A 54 -6.70 -1.46 -11.54
C MET A 54 -6.59 -2.87 -10.96
N GLU A 55 -7.72 -3.55 -10.71
CA GLU A 55 -7.74 -4.94 -10.24
C GLU A 55 -7.02 -5.87 -11.24
N TYR A 56 -7.30 -5.71 -12.54
CA TYR A 56 -6.59 -6.46 -13.59
C TYR A 56 -5.08 -6.18 -13.61
N ILE A 57 -4.68 -4.92 -13.43
CA ILE A 57 -3.26 -4.55 -13.34
C ILE A 57 -2.61 -5.19 -12.10
N TYR A 58 -3.31 -5.22 -10.96
CA TYR A 58 -2.80 -5.82 -9.73
C TYR A 58 -2.62 -7.33 -9.83
N GLU A 59 -3.51 -8.03 -10.53
CA GLU A 59 -3.34 -9.45 -10.84
C GLU A 59 -2.08 -9.68 -11.69
N TYR A 60 -1.89 -8.87 -12.74
CA TYR A 60 -0.71 -8.96 -13.59
C TYR A 60 0.59 -8.66 -12.82
N LEU A 61 0.54 -7.73 -11.86
CA LEU A 61 1.70 -7.32 -11.05
C LEU A 61 1.86 -8.11 -9.74
N GLN A 62 1.16 -9.24 -9.56
CA GLN A 62 1.18 -10.00 -8.30
C GLN A 62 2.61 -10.38 -7.87
N SER A 63 3.44 -10.87 -8.80
CA SER A 63 4.83 -11.23 -8.53
C SER A 63 5.66 -10.02 -8.11
N LEU A 64 5.46 -8.86 -8.74
CA LEU A 64 6.14 -7.62 -8.37
C LEU A 64 5.75 -7.19 -6.96
N ARG A 65 4.46 -7.15 -6.66
CA ARG A 65 3.95 -6.75 -5.33
C ARG A 65 4.50 -7.65 -4.23
N LYS A 66 4.59 -8.96 -4.48
CA LYS A 66 5.21 -9.92 -3.54
C LYS A 66 6.71 -9.67 -3.38
N ILE A 67 7.46 -9.61 -4.48
CA ILE A 67 8.93 -9.52 -4.44
C ILE A 67 9.39 -8.17 -3.87
N SER A 68 8.68 -7.09 -4.19
CA SER A 68 9.00 -5.74 -3.72
C SER A 68 8.91 -5.56 -2.20
N LEU A 69 8.36 -6.53 -1.46
CA LEU A 69 8.20 -6.51 0.00
C LEU A 69 8.82 -7.75 0.68
N MET A 70 9.76 -8.44 0.03
CA MET A 70 10.32 -9.71 0.57
C MET A 70 11.15 -9.55 1.85
N THR A 71 11.84 -8.42 2.02
CA THR A 71 12.75 -8.23 3.16
C THR A 71 12.08 -7.44 4.27
N LYS A 72 12.35 -7.78 5.53
CA LYS A 72 11.89 -7.03 6.71
C LYS A 72 12.18 -5.53 6.59
N GLU A 73 13.38 -5.18 6.14
CA GLU A 73 13.83 -3.78 5.98
C GLU A 73 12.96 -3.01 4.99
N ARG A 74 12.71 -3.58 3.80
CA ARG A 74 11.81 -2.96 2.81
C ARG A 74 10.36 -2.85 3.31
N LYS A 75 9.87 -3.81 4.10
CA LYS A 75 8.54 -3.71 4.73
C LYS A 75 8.48 -2.57 5.74
N LEU A 76 9.53 -2.35 6.53
CA LEU A 76 9.62 -1.21 7.45
C LEU A 76 9.64 0.13 6.70
N ASP A 77 10.32 0.20 5.56
CA ASP A 77 10.27 1.40 4.71
C ASP A 77 8.90 1.62 4.09
N ALA A 78 8.24 0.55 3.62
CA ALA A 78 6.88 0.62 3.09
C ALA A 78 5.88 1.06 4.16
N LEU A 79 6.06 0.61 5.40
CA LEU A 79 5.23 1.02 6.52
C LEU A 79 5.29 2.53 6.76
N LYS A 80 6.49 3.13 6.69
CA LYS A 80 6.66 4.59 6.78
C LYS A 80 5.97 5.31 5.62
N GLU A 81 6.12 4.78 4.40
CA GLU A 81 5.46 5.30 3.21
C GLU A 81 3.92 5.26 3.34
N HIS A 82 3.36 4.15 3.87
CA HIS A 82 1.91 4.04 4.12
C HIS A 82 1.42 5.06 5.15
N ILE A 83 2.19 5.30 6.22
CA ILE A 83 1.87 6.33 7.22
C ILE A 83 1.81 7.71 6.55
N GLU A 84 2.82 8.09 5.78
CA GLU A 84 2.85 9.39 5.08
C GLU A 84 1.67 9.56 4.11
N ILE A 85 1.26 8.49 3.41
CA ILE A 85 0.08 8.51 2.54
C ILE A 85 -1.19 8.75 3.36
N VAL A 86 -1.40 8.02 4.45
CA VAL A 86 -2.60 8.17 5.28
C VAL A 86 -2.63 9.52 5.99
N ASP A 87 -1.48 10.04 6.44
CA ASP A 87 -1.37 11.39 7.01
C ASP A 87 -1.86 12.45 6.02
N ALA A 88 -1.40 12.38 4.76
CA ALA A 88 -1.82 13.31 3.71
C ALA A 88 -3.31 13.20 3.38
N ILE A 89 -3.83 11.97 3.32
CA ILE A 89 -5.26 11.72 3.12
C ILE A 89 -6.09 12.29 4.26
N GLU A 90 -5.66 12.11 5.51
CA GLU A 90 -6.39 12.53 6.71
C GLU A 90 -6.54 14.05 6.81
N VAL A 91 -5.51 14.81 6.41
CA VAL A 91 -5.57 16.28 6.37
C VAL A 91 -6.24 16.82 5.10
N GLY A 92 -6.62 15.94 4.16
CA GLY A 92 -7.27 16.31 2.91
C GLY A 92 -6.34 16.93 1.86
N ASP A 93 -5.03 16.73 1.97
CA ASP A 93 -4.05 17.21 1.00
C ASP A 93 -3.91 16.18 -0.15
N GLU A 94 -4.78 16.31 -1.15
CA GLU A 94 -4.83 15.39 -2.28
C GLU A 94 -3.53 15.36 -3.10
N GLN A 95 -2.87 16.52 -3.23
CA GLN A 95 -1.62 16.63 -3.98
C GLN A 95 -0.49 15.90 -3.25
N LEU A 96 -0.37 16.11 -1.94
CA LEU A 96 0.61 15.40 -1.13
C LEU A 96 0.31 13.90 -1.10
N ALA A 97 -0.95 13.48 -0.97
CA ALA A 97 -1.32 12.07 -0.98
C ALA A 97 -0.91 11.39 -2.30
N GLU A 98 -1.14 12.06 -3.43
CA GLU A 98 -0.72 11.60 -4.76
C GLU A 98 0.81 11.47 -4.85
N GLU A 99 1.55 12.50 -4.43
CA GLU A 99 3.01 12.52 -4.46
C GLU A 99 3.59 11.34 -3.64
N ARG A 100 3.08 11.14 -2.43
CA ARG A 100 3.51 10.05 -1.53
C ARG A 100 3.18 8.68 -2.10
N ALA A 101 1.99 8.50 -2.66
CA ALA A 101 1.60 7.24 -3.31
C ALA A 101 2.47 6.93 -4.54
N ARG A 102 2.74 7.93 -5.38
CA ARG A 102 3.62 7.79 -6.55
C ARG A 102 5.05 7.43 -6.15
N ALA A 103 5.57 8.08 -5.10
CA ALA A 103 6.89 7.77 -4.55
C ALA A 103 6.96 6.33 -4.03
N HIS A 104 5.94 5.87 -3.29
CA HIS A 104 5.82 4.49 -2.80
C HIS A 104 5.89 3.46 -3.93
N VAL A 105 5.04 3.61 -4.96
CA VAL A 105 5.01 2.69 -6.12
C VAL A 105 6.35 2.70 -6.87
N THR A 106 6.96 3.87 -7.03
CA THR A 106 8.26 4.02 -7.68
C THR A 106 9.37 3.29 -6.90
N ARG A 107 9.37 3.40 -5.58
CA ARG A 107 10.33 2.68 -4.71
C ARG A 107 10.08 1.18 -4.75
N ALA A 108 8.82 0.73 -4.71
CA ALA A 108 8.48 -0.70 -4.88
C ALA A 108 9.00 -1.27 -6.20
N LYS A 109 8.84 -0.54 -7.31
CA LYS A 109 9.41 -0.91 -8.61
C LYS A 109 10.94 -1.04 -8.55
N LYS A 110 11.64 -0.07 -7.94
CA LYS A 110 13.10 -0.13 -7.78
C LYS A 110 13.54 -1.34 -6.94
N SER A 111 12.85 -1.61 -5.82
CA SER A 111 13.10 -2.79 -4.97
C SER A 111 12.94 -4.09 -5.74
N PHE A 112 11.88 -4.20 -6.57
CA PHE A 112 11.68 -5.35 -7.44
C PHE A 112 12.82 -5.52 -8.45
N GLN A 113 13.20 -4.46 -9.16
CA GLN A 113 14.29 -4.51 -10.14
C GLN A 113 15.60 -4.98 -9.48
N ASN A 114 15.91 -4.46 -8.29
CA ASN A 114 17.11 -4.84 -7.56
C ASN A 114 17.09 -6.30 -7.07
N ALA A 115 15.90 -6.87 -6.84
CA ALA A 115 15.74 -8.26 -6.40
C ALA A 115 15.82 -9.27 -7.56
N VAL A 116 15.46 -8.87 -8.78
CA VAL A 116 15.41 -9.75 -9.97
C VAL A 116 16.68 -9.67 -10.83
N VAL A 117 17.45 -8.59 -10.72
CA VAL A 117 18.73 -8.41 -11.46
C VAL A 117 19.93 -9.02 -10.69
N LYS A 118 19.70 -9.59 -9.50
CA LYS A 118 20.68 -10.41 -8.78
C LYS A 118 20.61 -11.87 -9.23
#